data_AF-A0A1V5IUT3-F1
#
_entry.id   AF-A0A1V5IUT3-F1
#
_cell.length_a   1.000
_cell.length_b   1.000
_cell.length_c   1.000
_cell.angle_alpha   90.00
_cell.angle_beta   90.00
_cell.angle_gamma   90.00
#
_symmetry.space_group_name_H-M   'P 1'
#
loop_
_entity.id
_entity.type
_entity.pdbx_description
1 polymer ?
#
loop_
_entity_poly.entity_id
_entity_poly.type
_entity_poly.pdbx_seq_one_letter_code
_entity_poly.pdbx_strand_id
1 'polypeptide(L)'
;MEVAEGVPTTVPTEDREMMPIDTLMWGVTITSLVGVVANIKKKWWCFAIWLFTNSVWMVYDYTIGAYAQSALFAVYVVLAVYGIYEWRVLTFGSISDKEPFRREEE
;
A
#
# COMPACT_ATOMS: atom_id res chain seq x y z
N MET A 1 -57.88 -13.40 12.27
CA MET A 1 -56.56 -13.35 12.92
C MET A 1 -55.62 -14.09 12.00
N GLU A 2 -55.05 -13.37 11.04
CA GLU A 2 -54.25 -13.94 9.96
C GLU A 2 -52.79 -13.84 10.39
N VAL A 3 -52.19 -14.99 10.67
CA VAL A 3 -50.77 -15.10 11.00
C VAL A 3 -50.04 -15.02 9.66
N ALA A 4 -49.26 -13.95 9.45
CA ALA A 4 -48.39 -13.81 8.29
C ALA A 4 -47.31 -14.90 8.33
N GLU A 5 -47.50 -15.93 7.52
CA GLU A 5 -46.54 -17.00 7.32
C GLU A 5 -45.35 -16.52 6.49
N GLY A 6 -44.15 -16.67 7.05
CA GLY A 6 -42.96 -17.03 6.27
C GLY A 6 -42.29 -15.92 5.45
N VAL A 7 -41.71 -14.92 6.12
CA VAL A 7 -40.46 -14.35 5.59
C VAL A 7 -39.34 -15.30 6.02
N PRO A 8 -38.63 -15.98 5.11
CA PRO A 8 -37.47 -16.76 5.51
C PRO A 8 -36.39 -15.80 6.04
N THR A 9 -36.18 -15.80 7.36
CA THR A 9 -35.16 -15.00 8.06
C THR A 9 -33.80 -15.68 8.12
N THR A 10 -33.58 -16.71 7.32
CA THR A 10 -32.25 -17.29 7.14
C THR A 10 -31.71 -16.77 5.82
N VAL A 11 -31.13 -15.56 5.84
CA VAL A 11 -30.01 -15.30 4.94
C VAL A 11 -29.06 -16.47 5.18
N PRO A 12 -28.73 -17.29 4.16
CA PRO A 12 -27.70 -18.28 4.35
C PRO A 12 -26.44 -17.48 4.69
N THR A 13 -26.08 -17.46 5.97
CA THR A 13 -24.68 -17.40 6.38
C THR A 13 -24.10 -18.76 6.03
N GLU A 14 -24.16 -19.10 4.75
CA GLU A 14 -23.32 -20.09 4.13
C GLU A 14 -21.94 -19.49 4.31
N ASP A 15 -21.25 -19.96 5.35
CA ASP A 15 -19.80 -20.09 5.44
C ASP A 15 -19.07 -19.25 4.39
N ARG A 16 -19.14 -17.92 4.53
CA ARG A 16 -18.06 -17.06 4.05
C ARG A 16 -16.89 -17.38 4.96
N GLU A 17 -16.27 -18.53 4.73
CA GLU A 17 -14.83 -18.60 4.69
C GLU A 17 -14.42 -17.41 3.84
N MET A 18 -14.13 -16.27 4.48
CA MET A 18 -13.61 -15.08 3.81
C MET A 18 -12.46 -15.59 2.97
N MET A 19 -12.64 -15.53 1.65
CA MET A 19 -11.72 -16.19 0.74
C MET A 19 -10.30 -15.66 1.01
N PRO A 20 -9.25 -16.48 0.80
CA PRO A 20 -7.87 -16.08 1.04
C PRO A 20 -7.48 -14.72 0.44
N ILE A 21 -8.15 -14.31 -0.65
CA ILE A 21 -7.98 -13.01 -1.31
C ILE A 21 -8.39 -11.84 -0.40
N ASP A 22 -9.53 -11.91 0.30
CA ASP A 22 -10.00 -10.84 1.18
C ASP A 22 -9.01 -10.61 2.34
N THR A 23 -8.54 -11.70 2.95
CA THR A 23 -7.51 -11.64 4.00
C THR A 23 -6.20 -11.05 3.48
N LEU A 24 -5.77 -11.42 2.27
CA LEU A 24 -4.61 -10.82 1.61
C LEU A 24 -4.79 -9.32 1.40
N MET A 25 -5.95 -8.88 0.90
CA MET A 25 -6.24 -7.45 0.66
C MET A 25 -6.28 -6.62 1.96
N TRP A 26 -6.76 -7.18 3.06
CA TRP A 26 -6.63 -6.55 4.38
C TRP A 26 -5.16 -6.44 4.82
N GLY A 27 -4.35 -7.47 4.57
CA GLY A 27 -2.90 -7.42 4.80
C GLY A 27 -2.20 -6.33 3.98
N VAL A 28 -2.57 -6.18 2.71
CA VAL A 28 -2.07 -5.11 1.82
C VAL A 28 -2.49 -3.74 2.35
N THR A 29 -3.73 -3.61 2.84
CA THR A 29 -4.25 -2.36 3.44
C THR A 29 -3.43 -1.94 4.65
N ILE A 30 -3.17 -2.87 5.58
CA ILE A 30 -2.31 -2.60 6.75
C ILE A 30 -0.90 -2.20 6.31
N THR A 31 -0.35 -2.88 5.31
CA THR A 31 0.98 -2.59 4.77
C THR A 31 1.03 -1.18 4.15
N SER A 32 -0.03 -0.76 3.44
CA SER A 32 -0.14 0.60 2.91
C SER A 32 -0.15 1.66 4.01
N LEU A 33 -0.84 1.40 5.13
CA LEU A 33 -0.83 2.31 6.29
C LEU A 33 0.56 2.43 6.91
N VAL A 34 1.30 1.31 7.03
CA VAL A 34 2.70 1.33 7.45
C VAL A 34 3.55 2.19 6.50
N GLY A 35 3.31 2.07 5.19
CA GLY A 35 3.90 2.93 4.18
C GLY A 35 3.62 4.41 4.44
N VAL A 36 2.37 4.80 4.72
CA VAL A 36 2.01 6.19 5.05
C VAL A 36 2.77 6.70 6.28
N VAL A 37 2.86 5.90 7.35
CA VAL A 37 3.63 6.27 8.54
C VAL A 37 5.12 6.45 8.21
N ALA A 38 5.68 5.58 7.37
CA ALA A 38 7.07 5.70 6.90
C ALA A 38 7.28 6.96 6.05
N ASN A 39 6.30 7.33 5.21
CA ASN A 39 6.31 8.58 4.44
C ASN A 39 6.37 9.80 5.36
N ILE A 40 5.49 9.85 6.36
CA ILE A 40 5.46 10.95 7.35
C ILE A 40 6.83 11.10 8.03
N LYS A 41 7.49 9.98 8.34
CA LYS A 41 8.84 9.96 8.93
C LYS A 41 9.97 10.21 7.90
N LYS A 42 9.63 10.63 6.67
CA LYS A 42 10.54 10.93 5.56
C LYS A 42 11.53 9.79 5.27
N LYS A 43 11.06 8.55 5.34
CA LYS A 43 11.90 7.37 5.08
C LYS A 43 11.79 6.94 3.62
N TRP A 44 12.92 6.79 2.94
CA TRP A 44 12.98 6.39 1.53
C TRP A 44 12.39 4.99 1.26
N TRP A 45 12.40 4.07 2.24
CA TRP A 45 11.84 2.72 2.07
C TRP A 45 10.30 2.72 1.98
N CYS A 46 9.63 3.83 2.30
CA CYS A 46 8.19 4.00 2.06
C CYS A 46 7.83 3.71 0.58
N PHE A 47 8.66 4.19 -0.35
CA PHE A 47 8.39 4.02 -1.78
C PHE A 47 8.47 2.55 -2.21
N ALA A 48 9.32 1.74 -1.57
CA ALA A 48 9.35 0.30 -1.83
C ALA A 48 8.05 -0.39 -1.39
N ILE A 49 7.47 0.04 -0.26
CA ILE A 49 6.16 -0.45 0.18
C ILE A 49 5.07 -0.03 -0.79
N TRP A 50 5.02 1.24 -1.15
CA TRP A 50 4.02 1.74 -2.09
C TRP A 50 4.14 1.10 -3.47
N LEU A 51 5.36 0.82 -3.92
CA LEU A 51 5.56 0.06 -5.15
C LEU A 51 4.89 -1.32 -5.08
N PHE A 52 5.10 -2.05 -3.98
CA PHE A 52 4.48 -3.35 -3.76
C PHE A 52 2.96 -3.25 -3.64
N THR A 53 2.45 -2.42 -2.74
CA THR A 53 1.00 -2.37 -2.45
C THR A 53 0.21 -1.84 -3.65
N ASN A 54 0.70 -0.79 -4.33
CA ASN A 54 0.03 -0.27 -5.54
C ASN A 54 0.04 -1.29 -6.68
N SER A 55 1.09 -2.12 -6.80
CA SER A 55 1.11 -3.20 -7.80
C SER A 55 0.04 -4.26 -7.51
N VAL A 56 -0.15 -4.63 -6.25
CA VAL A 56 -1.20 -5.58 -5.85
C VAL A 56 -2.59 -5.00 -6.10
N TRP A 57 -2.83 -3.74 -5.72
CA TRP A 57 -4.10 -3.05 -5.99
C TRP A 57 -4.39 -2.90 -7.48
N MET A 58 -3.39 -2.55 -8.29
CA MET A 58 -3.53 -2.47 -9.73
C MET A 58 -4.04 -3.77 -10.36
N VAL A 59 -3.45 -4.91 -9.96
CA VAL A 59 -3.84 -6.23 -10.47
C VAL A 59 -5.23 -6.61 -9.96
N TYR A 60 -5.49 -6.43 -8.66
CA TYR A 60 -6.79 -6.72 -8.07
C TYR A 60 -7.93 -5.94 -8.75
N ASP A 61 -7.75 -4.63 -8.92
CA ASP A 61 -8.74 -3.76 -9.55
C ASP A 61 -8.99 -4.13 -11.01
N TYR A 62 -7.95 -4.58 -11.72
CA TYR A 62 -8.09 -5.09 -13.08
C TYR A 62 -8.97 -6.36 -13.11
N THR A 63 -8.78 -7.28 -12.15
CA THR A 63 -9.55 -8.54 -12.10
C THR A 63 -11.04 -8.34 -11.80
N ILE A 64 -11.40 -7.29 -11.07
CA ILE A 64 -12.80 -6.95 -10.76
C ILE A 64 -13.43 -5.99 -11.79
N GLY A 65 -12.70 -5.65 -12.86
CA GLY A 65 -13.19 -4.75 -13.93
C GLY A 65 -13.13 -3.26 -13.61
N ALA A 66 -12.49 -2.86 -12.51
CA ALA A 66 -12.32 -1.47 -12.09
C ALA A 66 -11.13 -0.80 -12.81
N TYR A 67 -11.20 -0.69 -14.15
CA TYR A 67 -10.09 -0.25 -14.99
C TYR A 67 -9.55 1.16 -14.66
N ALA A 68 -10.44 2.10 -14.28
CA ALA A 68 -10.02 3.45 -13.89
C ALA A 68 -9.15 3.43 -12.63
N GLN A 69 -9.51 2.61 -11.64
CA GLN A 69 -8.77 2.46 -10.40
C GLN A 69 -7.44 1.72 -10.64
N SER A 70 -7.47 0.68 -11.47
CA SER A 70 -6.25 -0.02 -11.90
C SER A 70 -5.25 0.92 -12.61
N ALA A 71 -5.73 1.76 -13.53
CA ALA A 71 -4.89 2.75 -14.22
C ALA A 71 -4.30 3.78 -13.24
N LEU A 72 -5.07 4.23 -12.25
CA LEU A 72 -4.59 5.12 -11.19
C LEU A 72 -3.43 4.47 -10.41
N PHE A 73 -3.60 3.20 -10.00
CA PHE A 73 -2.55 2.48 -9.28
C PHE A 73 -1.32 2.22 -10.14
N ALA A 74 -1.48 2.02 -11.45
CA ALA A 74 -0.34 1.95 -12.38
C ALA A 74 0.47 3.25 -12.39
N VAL A 75 -0.19 4.42 -12.40
CA VAL A 75 0.50 5.71 -12.27
C VAL A 75 1.20 5.82 -10.92
N TYR A 76 0.58 5.37 -9.83
CA TYR A 76 1.20 5.36 -8.50
C TYR A 76 2.40 4.41 -8.40
N VAL A 77 2.42 3.31 -9.13
CA VAL A 77 3.61 2.44 -9.28
C VAL A 77 4.76 3.22 -9.92
N VAL A 78 4.51 3.95 -11.00
CA VAL A 78 5.52 4.79 -11.67
C VAL A 78 6.02 5.90 -10.74
N LEU A 79 5.12 6.57 -10.02
CA LEU A 79 5.49 7.61 -9.06
C LEU A 79 6.27 7.05 -7.87
N ALA A 80 5.98 5.83 -7.42
CA ALA A 80 6.75 5.18 -6.37
C ALA A 80 8.19 4.91 -6.85
N VAL A 81 8.37 4.44 -8.09
CA VAL A 81 9.69 4.28 -8.71
C VAL A 81 10.43 5.62 -8.79
N TYR A 82 9.75 6.68 -9.27
CA TYR A 82 10.32 8.03 -9.30
C TYR A 82 10.75 8.52 -7.91
N GLY A 83 9.90 8.31 -6.89
CA GLY A 83 10.23 8.61 -5.51
C GLY A 83 11.46 7.86 -4.99
N ILE A 84 11.62 6.57 -5.33
CA ILE A 84 12.85 5.82 -4.99
C ILE A 84 14.07 6.50 -5.60
N TYR A 85 14.03 6.85 -6.89
CA TYR A 85 15.13 7.51 -7.57
C TYR A 85 15.48 8.85 -6.93
N GLU A 86 14.51 9.73 -6.72
CA GLU A 86 14.71 11.06 -6.16
C GLU A 86 15.26 10.99 -4.71
N TRP A 87 14.65 10.17 -3.85
CA TRP A 87 15.07 10.08 -2.44
C TRP A 87 16.37 9.30 -2.22
N ARG A 88 16.68 8.28 -3.03
CA ARG A 88 17.98 7.59 -2.93
C ARG A 88 19.12 8.51 -3.35
N VAL A 89 18.96 9.27 -4.42
CA VAL A 89 19.99 10.21 -4.89
C VAL A 89 20.26 11.29 -3.81
N LEU A 90 19.21 11.85 -3.20
CA LEU A 90 19.36 12.83 -2.11
C LEU A 90 19.98 12.25 -0.83
N THR A 91 19.67 11.00 -0.47
CA THR A 91 20.21 10.36 0.74
C THR A 91 21.70 10.06 0.59
N PHE A 92 22.16 9.60 -0.58
CA PHE A 92 23.58 9.34 -0.83
C PHE A 92 24.41 10.64 -0.91
N GLY A 93 23.87 11.72 -1.49
CA GLY A 93 24.53 13.04 -1.48
C GLY A 93 24.76 13.57 -0.07
N SER A 94 23.74 13.48 0.80
CA SER A 94 23.79 13.91 2.21
C SER A 94 24.79 13.12 3.08
N ILE A 95 25.07 11.85 2.73
CA ILE A 95 26.09 11.03 3.42
C ILE A 95 27.49 11.42 2.95
N SER A 96 27.68 11.77 1.68
CA SER A 96 28.98 12.19 1.14
C SER A 96 29.47 13.52 1.72
N ASP A 97 28.57 14.41 2.14
CA ASP A 97 28.91 15.68 2.79
C ASP A 97 29.29 15.54 4.28
N LYS A 98 29.15 14.34 4.87
CA LYS A 98 29.32 14.12 6.30
C LYS A 98 30.53 13.23 6.63
N GLU A 99 31.75 13.70 6.33
CA GLU A 99 33.00 13.28 6.99
C GLU A 99 34.11 14.32 6.68
N PRO A 100 35.06 14.65 7.59
CA PRO A 100 34.86 15.07 8.97
C PRO A 100 35.68 16.35 9.28
N PHE A 101 35.03 17.48 9.58
CA PHE A 101 35.72 18.63 10.18
C PHE A 101 35.92 18.40 11.69
N ARG A 102 36.79 17.45 12.03
CA ARG A 102 37.33 17.25 13.39
C ARG A 102 38.79 16.82 13.33
N ARG A 103 39.62 17.73 12.83
CA ARG A 103 41.03 17.96 13.15
C ARG A 103 41.12 19.47 13.00
N GLU A 104 41.21 20.25 14.06
CA GLU A 104 42.45 20.63 14.73
C GLU A 104 42.02 21.40 15.98
N GLU A 105 42.39 20.96 17.19
CA GLU A 105 42.75 21.84 18.31
C GLU A 105 43.67 20.99 19.21
N GLU A 106 44.96 21.02 18.88
CA GLU A 106 46.09 20.70 19.78
C GLU A 106 46.42 21.91 20.65
#